data_AF-Q6NN14-F1
#
_entry.id   AF-Q6NN14-F1
#
_cell.length_a   1.000
_cell.length_b   1.000
_cell.length_c   1.000
_cell.angle_alpha   90.00
_cell.angle_beta   90.00
_cell.angle_gamma   90.00
#
_symmetry.space_group_name_H-M   'P 1'
#
loop_
_entity.id
_entity.type
_entity.pdbx_description
1 polymer ?
#
loop_
_entity_poly.entity_id
_entity_poly.type
_entity_poly.pdbx_seq_one_letter_code
_entity_poly.pdbx_strand_id
1 'polypeptide(L)'
;MIAQMQGEMPDCNHRPAAYEGSTYEQILKTRRNHLTPNLLAHFKKPLVIHAGHMQWLYDHEGRRYLDMFGGIVTVSVGHCHP
;
A
#
# COMPACT_ATOMS: atom_id res chain seq x y z
N MET A 1 -7.85 19.74 -23.45
CA MET A 1 -7.07 19.20 -22.32
C MET A 1 -7.99 19.18 -21.13
N ILE A 2 -8.63 18.04 -20.83
CA ILE A 2 -9.55 17.95 -19.69
C ILE A 2 -8.66 17.74 -18.45
N ALA A 3 -8.53 18.75 -17.60
CA ALA A 3 -7.91 18.56 -16.30
C ALA A 3 -8.76 17.56 -15.53
N GLN A 4 -8.20 16.40 -15.17
CA GLN A 4 -8.89 15.47 -14.28
C GLN A 4 -9.06 16.18 -12.94
N MET A 5 -10.31 16.38 -12.54
CA MET A 5 -10.67 16.87 -11.22
C MET A 5 -10.33 15.74 -10.23
N GLN A 6 -9.13 15.80 -9.64
CA GLN A 6 -8.77 14.87 -8.57
C GLN A 6 -9.57 15.26 -7.34
N GLY A 7 -10.42 14.35 -6.86
CA GLY A 7 -11.13 14.55 -5.59
C GLY A 7 -10.14 14.70 -4.44
N GLU A 8 -10.45 15.57 -3.48
CA GLU A 8 -9.65 15.73 -2.29
C GLU A 8 -9.73 14.48 -1.41
N MET A 9 -8.59 14.05 -0.86
CA MET A 9 -8.53 12.92 0.05
C MET A 9 -9.15 13.30 1.40
N PRO A 10 -10.08 12.50 1.95
CA PRO A 10 -10.66 12.76 3.27
C PRO A 10 -9.60 12.90 4.37
N ASP A 11 -9.92 13.71 5.38
CA ASP A 11 -9.07 13.90 6.54
C ASP A 11 -8.82 12.58 7.29
N CYS A 12 -7.62 12.45 7.83
CA CYS A 12 -7.24 11.36 8.72
C CYS A 12 -6.14 11.84 9.67
N ASN A 13 -6.40 11.71 10.97
CA ASN A 13 -5.48 12.11 12.03
C ASN A 13 -4.40 11.06 12.31
N HIS A 14 -4.56 9.85 11.77
CA HIS A 14 -3.56 8.80 11.93
C HIS A 14 -2.28 9.13 11.15
N ARG A 15 -1.14 8.91 11.79
CA ARG A 15 0.20 9.07 11.21
C ARG A 15 0.98 7.79 11.55
N PRO A 16 1.23 6.90 10.56
CA PRO A 16 2.04 5.73 10.83
C PRO A 16 3.50 6.13 11.09
N ALA A 17 4.25 5.28 11.77
CA ALA A 17 5.70 5.45 11.88
C ALA A 17 6.34 5.43 10.48
N ALA A 18 7.45 6.16 10.31
CA ALA A 18 8.20 6.12 9.06
C ALA A 18 8.69 4.69 8.79
N TYR A 19 8.77 4.32 7.51
CA TYR A 19 9.29 3.02 7.13
C TYR A 19 10.81 2.99 7.28
N GLU A 20 11.30 2.13 8.18
CA GLU A 20 12.74 1.93 8.46
C GLU A 20 13.28 0.60 7.92
N GLY A 21 12.51 -0.10 7.07
CA GLY A 21 12.90 -1.40 6.53
C GLY A 21 13.82 -1.32 5.30
N SER A 22 14.02 -2.47 4.65
CA SER A 22 14.82 -2.62 3.43
C SER A 22 14.37 -1.69 2.31
N THR A 23 15.30 -1.25 1.46
CA THR A 23 14.99 -0.41 0.31
C THR A 23 14.09 -1.14 -0.70
N TYR A 24 13.39 -0.38 -1.54
CA TYR A 24 12.53 -0.92 -2.59
C TYR A 24 13.26 -1.94 -3.49
N GLU A 25 14.48 -1.63 -3.90
CA GLU A 25 15.33 -2.45 -4.75
C GLU A 25 15.75 -3.74 -4.04
N GLN A 26 16.06 -3.66 -2.75
CA GLN A 26 16.35 -4.84 -1.93
C GLN A 26 15.13 -5.74 -1.82
N ILE A 27 13.94 -5.18 -1.59
CA ILE A 27 12.68 -5.94 -1.55
C ILE A 27 12.44 -6.65 -2.89
N LEU A 28 12.58 -5.95 -4.01
CA LEU A 28 12.41 -6.54 -5.34
C LEU A 28 13.44 -7.64 -5.63
N LYS A 29 14.70 -7.44 -5.23
CA LYS A 29 15.76 -8.44 -5.37
C LYS A 29 15.44 -9.69 -4.53
N THR A 30 15.05 -9.52 -3.28
CA THR A 30 14.63 -10.62 -2.40
C THR A 30 13.44 -11.37 -2.98
N ARG A 31 12.41 -10.65 -3.44
CA ARG A 31 11.24 -11.25 -4.09
C ARG A 31 11.63 -12.13 -5.29
N ARG A 32 12.51 -11.62 -6.16
CA ARG A 32 12.99 -12.34 -7.35
C ARG A 32 13.79 -13.59 -7.00
N ASN A 33 14.60 -13.54 -5.95
CA ASN A 33 15.49 -14.63 -5.57
C ASN A 33 14.79 -15.73 -4.76
N HIS A 34 13.68 -15.41 -4.10
CA HIS A 34 13.06 -16.30 -3.11
C HIS A 34 11.60 -16.69 -3.41
N LEU A 35 10.92 -16.02 -4.34
CA LEU A 35 9.54 -16.38 -4.73
C LEU A 35 9.49 -17.00 -6.12
N THR A 36 8.45 -17.78 -6.39
CA THR A 36 8.29 -18.43 -7.69
C THR A 36 7.98 -17.39 -8.79
N PRO A 37 8.46 -17.60 -10.04
CA PRO A 37 8.19 -16.68 -11.14
C PRO A 37 6.70 -16.48 -11.45
N ASN A 38 5.85 -17.44 -11.09
CA ASN A 38 4.41 -17.38 -11.31
C ASN A 38 3.69 -16.42 -10.35
N LEU A 39 4.36 -15.94 -9.29
CA LEU A 39 3.80 -14.99 -8.35
C LEU A 39 3.95 -13.55 -8.85
N LEU A 40 2.98 -13.10 -9.64
CA LEU A 40 2.94 -11.76 -10.21
C LEU A 40 2.46 -10.71 -9.21
N ALA A 41 2.90 -9.47 -9.40
CA ALA A 41 2.36 -8.33 -8.67
C ALA A 41 1.05 -7.85 -9.32
N HIS A 42 0.11 -7.36 -8.51
CA HIS A 42 -1.16 -6.83 -9.02
C HIS A 42 -1.03 -5.50 -9.77
N PHE A 43 0.08 -4.78 -9.58
CA PHE A 43 0.33 -3.47 -10.17
C PHE A 43 1.66 -3.44 -10.94
N LYS A 44 1.74 -2.57 -11.96
CA LYS A 44 2.95 -2.40 -12.79
C LYS A 44 4.19 -2.04 -11.97
N LYS A 45 4.06 -1.09 -11.04
CA LYS A 45 5.03 -0.85 -9.96
C LYS A 45 4.48 -1.58 -8.72
N PRO A 46 5.09 -2.69 -8.27
CA PRO A 46 4.67 -3.35 -7.04
C PRO A 46 4.58 -2.36 -5.88
N LEU A 47 3.46 -2.35 -5.17
CA LEU A 47 3.29 -1.49 -3.99
C LEU A 47 3.93 -2.17 -2.77
N VAL A 48 4.77 -1.43 -2.06
CA VAL A 48 5.31 -1.83 -0.76
C VAL A 48 4.50 -1.11 0.31
N ILE A 49 3.44 -1.78 0.77
CA ILE A 49 2.60 -1.30 1.86
C ILE A 49 3.22 -1.72 3.18
N HIS A 50 3.46 -0.76 4.08
CA HIS A 50 4.10 -1.02 5.37
C HIS A 50 3.16 -0.83 6.57
N ALA A 51 2.07 -0.08 6.41
CA ALA A 51 1.10 0.17 7.46
C ALA A 51 -0.33 0.23 6.91
N GLY A 52 -1.28 -0.14 7.77
CA GLY A 52 -2.71 -0.02 7.51
C GLY A 52 -3.41 0.55 8.74
N HIS A 53 -4.45 1.36 8.53
CA HIS A 53 -5.29 1.92 9.58
C HIS A 53 -6.70 2.16 9.05
N MET A 54 -7.67 1.41 9.57
CA MET A 54 -9.05 1.42 9.08
C MET A 54 -9.08 1.23 7.55
N GLN A 55 -9.67 2.15 6.79
CA GLN A 55 -9.74 2.11 5.32
C GLN A 55 -8.45 2.57 4.60
N TRP A 56 -7.39 2.91 5.34
CA TRP A 56 -6.18 3.51 4.78
C TRP A 56 -5.02 2.53 4.72
N LEU A 57 -4.27 2.59 3.62
CA LEU A 57 -2.96 1.95 3.48
C LEU A 57 -1.88 3.00 3.26
N TYR A 58 -0.67 2.71 3.73
CA TYR A 58 0.49 3.58 3.59
C TYR A 58 1.64 2.82 2.96
N ASP A 59 2.23 3.39 1.91
CA ASP A 59 3.43 2.83 1.29
C ASP A 59 4.72 3.27 1.99
N HIS A 60 5.80 2.57 1.71
CA HIS A 60 7.13 2.86 2.24
C HIS A 60 7.67 4.27 1.94
N GLU A 61 7.07 5.02 1.00
CA GLU A 61 7.42 6.42 0.69
C GLU A 61 6.56 7.41 1.50
N GLY A 62 5.64 6.92 2.35
CA GLY A 62 4.71 7.71 3.15
C GLY A 62 3.43 8.13 2.44
N ARG A 63 3.16 7.62 1.23
CA ARG A 63 1.93 7.93 0.49
C ARG A 63 0.75 7.19 1.09
N ARG A 64 -0.37 7.90 1.26
CA ARG A 64 -1.64 7.35 1.78
C ARG A 64 -2.58 6.98 0.65
N TYR A 65 -3.20 5.81 0.75
CA TYR A 65 -4.16 5.26 -0.20
C TYR A 65 -5.48 4.93 0.49
N LEU A 66 -6.60 5.20 -0.19
CA LEU A 66 -7.89 4.61 0.16
C LEU A 66 -7.92 3.16 -0.33
N ASP A 67 -8.09 2.21 0.58
CA ASP A 67 -8.10 0.79 0.23
C ASP A 67 -9.46 0.35 -0.31
N MET A 68 -9.57 0.35 -1.63
CA MET A 68 -10.72 -0.21 -2.36
C MET A 68 -10.48 -1.66 -2.82
N PHE A 69 -9.34 -2.26 -2.46
CA PHE A 69 -9.04 -3.67 -2.72
C PHE A 69 -9.46 -4.56 -1.55
N GLY A 70 -9.35 -4.04 -0.32
CA GLY A 70 -9.83 -4.66 0.90
C GLY A 70 -9.19 -6.01 1.19
N GLY A 71 -7.91 -6.20 0.85
CA GLY A 71 -7.22 -7.48 0.99
C GLY A 71 -7.87 -8.61 0.17
N ILE A 72 -8.25 -8.35 -1.08
CA ILE A 72 -9.08 -9.25 -1.90
C ILE A 72 -10.45 -9.46 -1.21
N VAL A 73 -11.07 -8.34 -0.82
CA VAL A 73 -12.42 -8.31 -0.23
C VAL A 73 -12.54 -9.14 1.06
N THR A 74 -11.48 -9.16 1.88
CA THR A 74 -11.46 -9.85 3.18
C THR A 74 -11.40 -8.90 4.39
N VAL A 75 -11.08 -7.62 4.17
CA VAL A 75 -10.98 -6.61 5.24
C VAL A 75 -12.32 -5.88 5.37
N SER A 76 -13.20 -6.38 6.24
CA SER A 76 -14.56 -5.83 6.41
C SER A 76 -14.67 -4.73 7.48
N VAL A 77 -13.82 -4.75 8.51
CA VAL A 77 -13.86 -3.80 9.64
C VAL A 77 -12.69 -2.80 9.65
N GLY A 78 -11.95 -2.75 8.55
CA GLY A 78 -10.74 -1.95 8.40
C GLY A 78 -9.47 -2.67 8.88
N HIS A 79 -8.32 -2.16 8.44
CA HIS A 79 -7.00 -2.62 8.83
C HIS A 79 -6.70 -2.23 10.28
N CYS A 80 -6.11 -3.15 11.04
CA CYS A 80 -5.68 -2.91 12.43
C CYS A 80 -6.78 -2.30 13.32
N HIS A 81 -7.99 -2.87 13.26
CA HIS A 81 -9.11 -2.49 14.13
C HIS A 81 -8.74 -2.74 15.62
N PRO A 82 -8.96 -1.78 16.53
CA PRO A 82 -8.63 -1.90 17.95
C PRO A 82 -9.52 -2.90 18.72
#